data_AF-A0A2M6XVB9-F1
#
_entry.id   AF-A0A2M6XVB9-F1
#
_cell.length_a   1.000
_cell.length_b   1.000
_cell.length_c   1.000
_cell.angle_alpha   90.00
_cell.angle_beta   90.00
_cell.angle_gamma   90.00
#
_symmetry.space_group_name_H-M   'P 1'
#
loop_
_entity.id
_entity.type
_entity.pdbx_description
1 polymer ?
#
loop_
_entity_poly.entity_id
_entity_poly.type
_entity_poly.pdbx_seq_one_letter_code
_entity_poly.pdbx_strand_id
1 'polypeptide(L)'
;MNKKEKKLKKIVLLFLTIIFTGFVFAPTLGVSYLSSSFSSVEDSLAEVEVKIKSVASLLILSKEVAKKIVLEATAYGPPLFPEKSLTKIGQPVGWGAVAVDPRFIPLGSAVYFPENFPGTEFRAIDTGRKIKGAKIDIWLPTKKAVKQWGRRKVVAFVLNAKPSL
;
A
#
# COMPACT_ATOMS: atom_id res chain seq x y z
N MET A 1 -5.84 -3.66 30.53
CA MET A 1 -5.44 -2.24 30.63
C MET A 1 -4.28 -2.11 31.60
N ASN A 2 -3.11 -1.75 31.10
CA ASN A 2 -1.86 -1.77 31.86
C ASN A 2 -1.76 -0.58 32.85
N LYS A 3 -0.82 -0.66 33.81
CA LYS A 3 -0.66 0.37 34.87
C LYS A 3 -0.32 1.76 34.29
N LYS A 4 0.37 1.83 33.14
CA LYS A 4 0.70 3.08 32.44
C LYS A 4 -0.53 3.69 31.74
N GLU A 5 -1.35 2.88 31.09
CA GLU A 5 -2.62 3.30 30.45
C GLU A 5 -3.62 3.84 31.47
N LYS A 6 -3.73 3.20 32.65
CA LYS A 6 -4.56 3.70 33.75
C LYS A 6 -4.09 5.08 34.22
N LYS A 7 -2.76 5.29 34.33
CA LYS A 7 -2.17 6.56 34.75
C LYS A 7 -2.40 7.65 33.69
N LEU A 8 -2.24 7.33 32.41
CA LEU A 8 -2.45 8.25 31.30
C LEU A 8 -3.92 8.69 31.18
N LYS A 9 -4.86 7.75 31.26
CA LYS A 9 -6.30 8.07 31.25
C LYS A 9 -6.69 8.96 32.42
N LYS A 10 -6.12 8.74 33.60
CA LYS A 10 -6.37 9.59 34.78
C LYS A 10 -5.85 11.01 34.60
N ILE A 11 -4.69 11.18 33.96
CA ILE A 11 -4.13 12.49 33.64
C ILE A 11 -5.01 13.21 32.61
N VAL A 12 -5.38 12.54 31.51
CA VAL A 12 -6.26 13.12 30.47
C VAL A 12 -7.61 13.53 31.05
N LEU A 13 -8.19 12.70 31.93
CA LEU A 13 -9.46 13.03 32.59
C LEU A 13 -9.33 14.24 33.52
N LEU A 14 -8.19 14.40 34.21
CA LEU A 14 -7.91 15.55 35.05
C LEU A 14 -7.80 16.83 34.22
N PHE A 15 -7.09 16.78 33.09
CA PHE A 15 -6.99 17.91 32.16
C PHE A 15 -8.35 18.29 31.56
N LEU A 16 -9.16 17.31 31.16
CA LEU A 16 -10.53 17.54 30.68
C LEU A 16 -11.41 18.18 31.75
N THR A 17 -11.31 17.75 33.01
CA THR A 17 -12.09 18.35 34.10
C THR A 17 -11.70 19.79 34.37
N ILE A 18 -10.40 20.14 34.31
CA ILE A 18 -9.91 21.52 34.53
C ILE A 18 -10.39 22.45 33.41
N ILE A 19 -10.39 21.97 32.16
CA ILE A 19 -10.91 22.72 31.02
C ILE A 19 -12.42 22.93 31.18
N PHE A 20 -13.16 21.91 31.63
CA PHE A 20 -14.61 21.99 31.81
C PHE A 20 -15.02 22.87 32.99
N THR A 21 -14.31 22.81 34.12
CA THR A 21 -14.59 23.65 35.30
C THR A 21 -14.15 25.10 35.10
N GLY A 22 -13.05 25.34 34.37
CA GLY A 22 -12.59 26.68 34.00
C GLY A 22 -13.55 27.38 33.02
N PHE A 23 -14.32 26.62 32.25
CA PHE A 23 -15.30 27.16 31.29
C PHE A 23 -16.63 27.58 31.95
N VAL A 24 -17.00 26.98 33.09
CA VAL A 24 -18.27 27.26 33.79
C VAL A 24 -18.19 28.49 34.70
N PHE A 25 -16.97 28.95 35.05
CA PHE A 25 -16.75 30.10 35.95
C PHE A 25 -16.03 31.27 35.27
N ALA A 26 -16.53 31.72 34.12
CA ALA A 26 -16.20 33.01 33.55
C ALA A 26 -17.49 33.83 33.40
N PRO A 27 -17.76 34.83 34.25
CA PRO A 27 -18.96 35.65 34.15
C PRO A 27 -18.88 36.49 32.88
N THR A 28 -19.78 36.21 31.93
CA THR A 28 -20.45 37.14 30.98
C THR A 28 -19.64 38.20 30.19
N LEU A 29 -18.31 38.22 30.23
CA LEU A 29 -17.47 39.21 29.53
C LEU A 29 -16.42 38.57 28.61
N GLY A 30 -16.44 37.25 28.41
CA GLY A 30 -15.44 36.51 27.63
C GLY A 30 -15.98 35.67 26.48
N VAL A 31 -17.27 35.73 26.16
CA VAL A 31 -17.90 34.88 25.13
C VAL A 31 -17.46 35.28 23.73
N SER A 32 -17.21 36.56 23.47
CA SER A 32 -16.77 37.07 22.16
C SER A 32 -15.32 36.67 21.82
N TYR A 33 -14.39 36.72 22.78
CA TYR A 33 -12.97 36.38 22.58
C TYR A 33 -12.71 34.86 22.50
N LEU A 34 -13.51 34.07 23.23
CA LEU A 34 -13.37 32.63 23.22
C LEU A 34 -14.02 32.02 21.97
N SER A 35 -15.14 32.58 21.50
CA SER A 35 -15.78 32.20 20.23
C SER A 35 -14.86 32.43 19.02
N SER A 36 -14.14 33.54 18.96
CA SER A 36 -13.20 33.81 17.85
C SER A 36 -12.01 32.83 17.86
N SER A 37 -11.58 32.40 19.04
CA SER A 37 -10.46 31.46 19.20
C SER A 37 -10.88 30.01 18.95
N PHE A 38 -12.14 29.66 19.24
CA PHE A 38 -12.68 28.30 19.04
C PHE A 38 -13.11 28.05 17.58
N SER A 39 -13.60 29.07 16.86
CA SER A 39 -13.95 28.95 15.43
C SER A 39 -12.77 28.51 14.54
N SER A 40 -11.57 29.05 14.79
CA SER A 40 -10.34 28.62 14.10
C SER A 40 -9.94 27.17 14.43
N VAL A 41 -10.32 26.66 15.60
CA VAL A 41 -10.06 25.27 15.98
C VAL A 41 -11.08 24.33 15.33
N GLU A 42 -12.36 24.71 15.24
CA GLU A 42 -13.38 23.94 14.52
C GLU A 42 -13.13 23.87 13.02
N ASP A 43 -12.69 24.96 12.40
CA ASP A 43 -12.29 24.97 10.98
C ASP A 43 -11.07 24.08 10.73
N SER A 44 -10.09 24.07 11.64
CA SER A 44 -8.92 23.20 11.52
C SER A 44 -9.24 21.72 11.82
N LEU A 45 -10.20 21.44 12.71
CA LEU A 45 -10.69 20.08 12.96
C LEU A 45 -11.52 19.55 11.79
N ALA A 46 -12.35 20.38 11.16
CA ALA A 46 -13.08 20.02 9.95
C ALA A 46 -12.12 19.69 8.80
N GLU A 47 -11.05 20.46 8.62
CA GLU A 47 -10.01 20.17 7.62
C GLU A 47 -9.27 18.85 7.91
N VAL A 48 -8.94 18.60 9.19
CA VAL A 48 -8.32 17.35 9.63
C VAL A 48 -9.26 16.17 9.43
N GLU A 49 -10.56 16.30 9.74
CA GLU A 49 -11.55 15.24 9.55
C GLU A 49 -11.78 14.93 8.06
N VAL A 50 -11.82 15.96 7.20
CA VAL A 50 -11.88 15.81 5.74
C VAL A 50 -10.64 15.11 5.21
N LYS A 51 -9.44 15.49 5.68
CA LYS A 51 -8.19 14.82 5.31
C LYS A 51 -8.20 13.36 5.76
N ILE A 52 -8.63 13.06 6.99
CA ILE A 52 -8.72 11.69 7.52
C ILE A 52 -9.71 10.84 6.72
N LYS A 53 -10.90 11.37 6.40
CA LYS A 53 -11.88 10.66 5.55
C LYS A 53 -11.33 10.39 4.17
N SER A 54 -10.60 11.35 3.59
CA SER A 54 -9.93 11.19 2.30
C SER A 54 -8.83 10.11 2.34
N VAL A 55 -7.92 10.14 3.31
CA VAL A 55 -6.89 9.10 3.42
C VAL A 55 -7.46 7.71 3.76
N ALA A 56 -8.51 7.64 4.60
CA ALA A 56 -9.21 6.39 4.87
C ALA A 56 -9.89 5.85 3.62
N SER A 57 -10.56 6.71 2.85
CA SER A 57 -11.19 6.34 1.59
C SER A 57 -10.16 5.91 0.54
N LEU A 58 -9.01 6.59 0.45
CA LEU A 58 -7.89 6.21 -0.42
C LEU A 58 -7.28 4.86 -0.03
N LEU A 59 -7.17 4.59 1.28
CA LEU A 59 -6.66 3.33 1.80
C LEU A 59 -7.64 2.17 1.57
N ILE A 60 -8.94 2.44 1.72
CA ILE A 60 -10.00 1.46 1.41
C ILE A 60 -10.04 1.19 -0.09
N LEU A 61 -9.97 2.25 -0.92
CA LEU A 61 -9.91 2.13 -2.37
C LEU A 61 -8.65 1.39 -2.82
N SER A 62 -7.48 1.66 -2.24
CA SER A 62 -6.24 0.95 -2.60
C SER A 62 -6.28 -0.53 -2.19
N LYS A 63 -6.95 -0.84 -1.07
CA LYS A 63 -7.17 -2.23 -0.61
C LYS A 63 -8.21 -2.96 -1.47
N GLU A 64 -9.23 -2.28 -1.98
CA GLU A 64 -10.18 -2.84 -2.95
C GLU A 64 -9.56 -2.99 -4.36
N VAL A 65 -8.63 -2.12 -4.74
CA VAL A 65 -7.91 -2.20 -6.03
C VAL A 65 -6.87 -3.32 -6.03
N ALA A 66 -6.32 -3.69 -4.86
CA ALA A 66 -5.34 -4.75 -4.72
C ALA A 66 -5.99 -6.13 -4.56
N LYS A 67 -6.04 -6.91 -5.65
CA LYS A 67 -6.51 -8.30 -5.62
C LYS A 67 -5.44 -9.22 -5.01
N LYS A 68 -5.71 -9.76 -3.83
CA LYS A 68 -4.89 -10.84 -3.24
C LYS A 68 -5.12 -12.14 -4.01
N ILE A 69 -4.04 -12.76 -4.48
CA ILE A 69 -4.07 -14.03 -5.19
C ILE A 69 -2.97 -14.96 -4.67
N VAL A 70 -3.24 -16.26 -4.70
CA VAL A 70 -2.24 -17.30 -4.44
C VAL A 70 -1.96 -17.99 -5.77
N LEU A 71 -0.68 -18.06 -6.14
CA LEU A 71 -0.26 -18.59 -7.45
C LEU A 71 1.05 -19.37 -7.33
N GLU A 72 1.38 -20.15 -8.37
CA GLU A 72 2.69 -20.80 -8.49
C GLU A 72 3.68 -19.81 -9.10
N ALA A 73 4.76 -19.53 -8.38
CA ALA A 73 5.86 -18.70 -8.85
C ALA A 73 7.08 -19.54 -9.21
N THR A 74 7.59 -19.29 -10.41
CA THR A 74 8.93 -19.68 -10.85
C THR A 74 9.83 -18.45 -10.94
N ALA A 75 11.09 -18.64 -11.28
CA ALA A 75 11.99 -17.54 -11.60
C ALA A 75 12.79 -17.83 -12.86
N TYR A 76 13.19 -16.74 -13.53
CA TYR A 76 14.07 -16.76 -14.68
C TYR A 76 15.18 -15.71 -14.52
N GLY A 77 16.27 -15.92 -15.24
CA GLY A 77 17.48 -15.11 -15.10
C GLY A 77 17.72 -14.16 -16.29
N PRO A 78 18.84 -13.45 -16.27
CA PRO A 78 19.26 -12.63 -17.40
C PRO A 78 19.36 -13.47 -18.68
N PRO A 79 18.84 -12.98 -19.81
CA PRO A 79 18.97 -13.64 -21.09
C PRO A 79 20.44 -13.63 -21.56
N LEU A 80 20.79 -14.53 -22.48
CA LEU A 80 22.13 -14.59 -23.06
C LEU A 80 22.49 -13.32 -23.86
N PHE A 81 21.48 -12.67 -24.45
CA PHE A 81 21.63 -11.44 -25.23
C PHE A 81 20.59 -10.40 -24.76
N PRO A 82 20.90 -9.60 -23.72
CA PRO A 82 19.97 -8.62 -23.14
C PRO A 82 19.44 -7.61 -24.15
N GLU A 83 20.32 -7.11 -25.02
CA GLU A 83 20.00 -6.11 -26.04
C GLU A 83 19.03 -6.61 -27.12
N LYS A 84 18.88 -7.93 -27.25
CA LYS A 84 17.97 -8.58 -28.20
C LYS A 84 16.74 -9.20 -27.53
N SER A 85 16.63 -9.07 -26.21
CA SER A 85 15.58 -9.73 -25.42
C SER A 85 14.58 -8.71 -24.91
N LEU A 86 13.64 -8.35 -25.78
CA LEU A 86 12.54 -7.45 -25.44
C LEU A 86 11.42 -8.23 -24.74
N THR A 87 10.88 -7.65 -23.67
CA THR A 87 9.67 -8.13 -23.02
C THR A 87 8.45 -7.92 -23.94
N LYS A 88 7.30 -8.53 -23.61
CA LYS A 88 6.07 -8.35 -24.40
C LYS A 88 5.66 -6.87 -24.60
N ILE A 89 6.00 -5.99 -23.67
CA ILE A 89 5.75 -4.53 -23.74
C ILE A 89 6.88 -3.77 -24.48
N GLY A 90 7.94 -4.44 -24.92
CA GLY A 90 9.04 -3.84 -25.68
C GLY A 90 10.14 -3.19 -24.81
N GLN A 91 10.10 -3.42 -23.49
CA GLN A 91 11.12 -2.92 -22.56
C GLN A 91 12.23 -3.97 -22.33
N PRO A 92 13.47 -3.55 -22.04
CA PRO A 92 14.52 -4.46 -21.63
C PRO A 92 14.12 -5.18 -20.33
N VAL A 93 14.42 -6.47 -20.26
CA VAL A 93 14.10 -7.29 -19.10
C VAL A 93 15.08 -7.02 -17.94
N GLY A 94 14.57 -6.94 -16.70
CA GLY A 94 15.39 -6.59 -15.54
C GLY A 94 14.66 -6.72 -14.20
N TRP A 95 15.28 -6.19 -13.15
CA TRP A 95 14.69 -6.20 -11.80
C TRP A 95 13.33 -5.49 -11.80
N GLY A 96 12.37 -6.08 -11.10
CA GLY A 96 10.98 -5.62 -11.12
C GLY A 96 10.17 -6.16 -12.29
N ALA A 97 10.72 -6.95 -13.23
CA ALA A 97 9.94 -7.57 -14.29
C ALA A 97 9.31 -8.91 -13.85
N VAL A 98 8.04 -9.13 -14.20
CA VAL A 98 7.38 -10.44 -14.09
C VAL A 98 6.71 -10.84 -15.40
N ALA A 99 6.78 -12.14 -15.72
CA ALA A 99 6.05 -12.73 -16.82
C ALA A 99 4.76 -13.39 -16.29
N VAL A 100 3.63 -13.10 -16.95
CA VAL A 100 2.29 -13.53 -16.51
C VAL A 100 1.48 -14.13 -17.67
N ASP A 101 0.33 -14.70 -17.33
CA ASP A 101 -0.77 -14.91 -18.28
C ASP A 101 -1.66 -13.66 -18.34
N PRO A 102 -1.72 -12.91 -19.46
CA PRO A 102 -2.53 -11.70 -19.58
C PRO A 102 -4.02 -11.89 -19.31
N ARG A 103 -4.53 -13.12 -19.48
CA ARG A 103 -5.94 -13.46 -19.20
C ARG A 103 -6.22 -13.55 -17.69
N PHE A 104 -5.19 -13.74 -16.87
CA PHE A 104 -5.29 -13.89 -15.42
C PHE A 104 -4.78 -12.65 -14.67
N ILE A 105 -3.64 -12.11 -15.10
CA ILE A 105 -3.06 -10.85 -14.62
C ILE A 105 -2.81 -9.97 -15.85
N PRO A 106 -3.55 -8.86 -16.04
CA PRO A 106 -3.34 -7.97 -17.18
C PRO A 106 -1.91 -7.45 -17.25
N LEU A 107 -1.38 -7.30 -18.47
CA LEU A 107 -0.10 -6.63 -18.68
C LEU A 107 -0.16 -5.18 -18.20
N GLY A 108 0.96 -4.67 -17.70
CA GLY A 108 1.09 -3.36 -17.08
C GLY A 108 0.75 -3.33 -15.58
N SER A 109 0.08 -4.36 -15.04
CA SER A 109 -0.30 -4.44 -13.62
C SER A 109 0.92 -4.38 -12.71
N ALA A 110 0.74 -3.72 -11.55
CA ALA A 110 1.71 -3.75 -10.46
C ALA A 110 1.44 -4.97 -9.58
N VAL A 111 2.50 -5.69 -9.23
CA VAL A 111 2.46 -6.95 -8.49
C VAL A 111 3.41 -6.87 -7.31
N TYR A 112 2.92 -7.22 -6.12
CA TYR A 112 3.70 -7.19 -4.89
C TYR A 112 3.71 -8.57 -4.23
N PHE A 113 4.87 -8.97 -3.73
CA PHE A 113 5.07 -10.23 -3.03
C PHE A 113 5.57 -9.94 -1.61
N PRO A 114 4.69 -9.59 -0.65
CA PRO A 114 5.11 -9.05 0.64
C PRO A 114 5.96 -10.03 1.46
N GLU A 115 5.75 -11.33 1.31
CA GLU A 115 6.50 -12.37 2.02
C GLU A 115 7.87 -12.67 1.38
N ASN A 116 8.06 -12.34 0.10
CA ASN A 116 9.24 -12.74 -0.66
C ASN A 116 10.14 -11.56 -1.05
N PHE A 117 9.54 -10.42 -1.35
CA PHE A 117 10.20 -9.20 -1.80
C PHE A 117 9.55 -7.98 -1.13
N PRO A 118 9.69 -7.84 0.20
CA PRO A 118 9.06 -6.75 0.94
C PRO A 118 9.51 -5.39 0.39
N GLY A 119 8.55 -4.48 0.20
CA GLY A 119 8.81 -3.13 -0.31
C GLY A 119 9.23 -3.06 -1.78
N THR A 120 9.19 -4.17 -2.52
CA THR A 120 9.52 -4.18 -3.96
C THR A 120 8.25 -4.27 -4.80
N GLU A 121 8.11 -3.35 -5.75
CA GLU A 121 7.09 -3.41 -6.80
C GLU A 121 7.62 -4.16 -8.02
N PHE A 122 6.83 -5.10 -8.52
CA PHE A 122 7.06 -5.74 -9.81
C PHE A 122 5.99 -5.32 -10.81
N ARG A 123 6.30 -5.41 -12.09
CA ARG A 123 5.42 -5.02 -13.18
C ARG A 123 5.25 -6.16 -14.18
N ALA A 124 4.01 -6.45 -14.51
CA ALA A 124 3.62 -7.45 -15.50
C ALA A 124 3.93 -6.98 -16.91
N ILE A 125 5.18 -7.10 -17.34
CA ILE A 125 5.66 -6.59 -18.63
C ILE A 125 5.93 -7.68 -19.66
N ASP A 126 5.87 -8.95 -19.26
CA ASP A 126 6.20 -10.06 -20.14
C ASP A 126 5.21 -11.23 -20.07
N THR A 127 5.33 -12.17 -21.01
CA THR A 127 4.51 -13.38 -21.09
C THR A 127 5.36 -14.61 -21.41
N GLY A 128 5.03 -15.75 -20.81
CA GLY A 128 5.69 -17.01 -21.11
C GLY A 128 4.75 -18.03 -21.76
N ARG A 129 5.25 -18.84 -22.70
CA ARG A 129 4.45 -19.94 -23.28
C ARG A 129 3.97 -20.93 -22.21
N LYS A 130 4.82 -21.19 -21.20
CA LYS A 130 4.53 -22.11 -20.09
C LYS A 130 3.89 -21.43 -18.87
N ILE A 131 3.75 -20.10 -18.89
CA ILE A 131 3.16 -19.31 -17.81
C ILE A 131 1.70 -19.05 -18.17
N LYS A 132 0.81 -19.90 -17.65
CA LYS A 132 -0.62 -19.94 -17.96
C LYS A 132 -1.45 -20.09 -16.68
N GLY A 133 -2.58 -19.39 -16.61
CA GLY A 133 -3.45 -19.35 -15.43
C GLY A 133 -2.79 -18.68 -14.23
N ALA A 134 -2.98 -19.26 -13.04
CA ALA A 134 -2.42 -18.79 -11.78
C ALA A 134 -0.92 -19.14 -11.64
N LYS A 135 -0.11 -18.67 -12.59
CA LYS A 135 1.35 -18.83 -12.62
C LYS A 135 2.04 -17.50 -12.91
N ILE A 136 3.21 -17.31 -12.31
CA ILE A 136 4.06 -16.15 -12.56
C ILE A 136 5.52 -16.59 -12.69
N ASP A 137 6.30 -15.89 -13.51
CA ASP A 137 7.76 -16.05 -13.59
C ASP A 137 8.44 -14.75 -13.19
N ILE A 138 9.24 -14.78 -12.12
CA ILE A 138 9.87 -13.59 -11.54
C ILE A 138 11.30 -13.46 -12.07
N TRP A 139 11.66 -12.29 -12.60
CA TRP A 139 13.03 -12.05 -13.01
C TRP A 139 13.94 -11.91 -11.80
N LEU A 140 15.07 -12.63 -11.79
CA LEU A 140 16.10 -12.54 -10.77
C LEU A 140 17.48 -12.29 -11.41
N PRO A 141 18.36 -11.51 -10.75
CA PRO A 141 19.59 -11.03 -11.37
C PRO A 141 20.66 -12.11 -11.59
N THR A 142 20.59 -13.26 -10.90
CA THR A 142 21.63 -14.28 -10.98
C THR A 142 21.06 -15.69 -11.13
N LYS A 143 21.77 -16.55 -11.85
CA LYS A 143 21.44 -17.99 -11.96
C LYS A 143 21.36 -18.68 -10.59
N LYS A 144 22.18 -18.24 -9.63
CA LYS A 144 22.15 -18.72 -8.24
C LYS A 144 20.83 -18.37 -7.56
N ALA A 145 20.37 -17.13 -7.67
CA ALA A 145 19.08 -16.70 -7.12
C ALA A 145 17.91 -17.46 -7.76
N VAL A 146 17.92 -17.67 -9.08
CA VAL A 146 16.92 -18.49 -9.79
C VAL A 146 16.87 -19.92 -9.23
N LYS A 147 18.04 -20.55 -9.06
CA LYS A 147 18.11 -21.91 -8.51
C LYS A 147 17.64 -21.99 -7.06
N GLN A 148 17.98 -20.99 -6.24
CA GLN A 148 17.55 -20.91 -4.85
C GLN A 148 16.03 -20.64 -4.73
N TRP A 149 15.47 -19.88 -5.67
CA TRP A 149 14.04 -19.63 -5.74
C TRP A 149 13.25 -20.90 -6.06
N GLY A 150 13.63 -21.64 -7.10
CA GLY A 150 12.93 -22.86 -7.49
C GLY A 150 11.46 -22.61 -7.87
N ARG A 151 10.58 -23.57 -7.61
CA ARG A 151 9.13 -23.43 -7.82
C ARG A 151 8.42 -23.47 -6.49
N ARG A 152 7.52 -22.52 -6.23
CA ARG A 152 6.81 -22.42 -4.95
C ARG A 152 5.47 -21.72 -5.11
N LYS A 153 4.55 -21.95 -4.18
CA LYS A 153 3.34 -21.13 -4.06
C LYS A 153 3.70 -19.83 -3.33
N VAL A 154 3.21 -18.72 -3.84
CA VAL A 154 3.39 -17.38 -3.23
C VAL A 154 2.07 -16.65 -3.15
N VAL A 155 1.98 -15.76 -2.17
CA VAL A 155 0.92 -14.76 -2.07
C VAL A 155 1.36 -13.53 -2.84
N ALA A 156 0.54 -13.10 -3.79
CA ALA A 156 0.75 -11.87 -4.53
C ALA A 156 -0.44 -10.91 -4.35
N PHE A 157 -0.16 -9.62 -4.33
CA PHE A 157 -1.15 -8.57 -4.44
C PHE A 157 -1.01 -7.91 -5.81
N VAL A 158 -2.07 -7.96 -6.60
CA VAL A 158 -2.10 -7.37 -7.94
C VAL A 158 -2.94 -6.11 -7.88
N LEU A 159 -2.34 -4.96 -8.16
CA LEU A 159 -3.06 -3.73 -8.40
C LEU A 159 -3.33 -3.62 -9.89
N ASN A 160 -4.62 -3.57 -10.23
CA ASN A 160 -5.07 -3.41 -11.61
C ASN A 160 -4.55 -2.07 -12.13
N ALA A 161 -3.53 -2.10 -13.00
CA ALA A 161 -3.21 -0.95 -13.82
C ALA A 161 -4.41 -0.70 -14.74
N LYS A 162 -4.93 0.53 -14.72
CA LYS A 162 -5.91 1.03 -15.70
C LYS A 162 -5.45 0.68 -17.13
N PRO A 163 -6.37 0.42 -18.07
CA PRO A 163 -6.01 0.15 -19.45
C PRO A 163 -5.25 1.36 -19.97
N SER A 164 -4.03 1.14 -20.48
CA SER A 164 -3.27 2.18 -21.15
C SER A 164 -4.11 2.73 -22.30
N LEU A 165 -4.22 4.07 -22.33
CA LEU A 165 -4.90 4.91 -23.33
C LEU A 165 -4.69 4.43 -24.77
#